data_AF-A0A845X699-F1
#
_entry.id   AF-A0A845X699-F1
#
_cell.length_a   1.000
_cell.length_b   1.000
_cell.length_c   1.000
_cell.angle_alpha   90.00
_cell.angle_beta   90.00
_cell.angle_gamma   90.00
#
_symmetry.space_group_name_H-M   'P 1'
#
loop_
_entity.id
_entity.type
_entity.pdbx_description
1 polymer ?
#
loop_
_entity_poly.entity_id
_entity_poly.type
_entity_poly.pdbx_seq_one_letter_code
_entity_poly.pdbx_strand_id
1 'polypeptide(L)'
;MKFPLLGQMTRLGMTSLGLSLGLLGWTMPNATAQRITQQCRWVRQVRIIVIESGSTARRLNDLEYDYCRGRRRRQSQPDTSSNCFHLMMMQTLAQTTGSTDTQAIAAERVVACAFPDTKPAFPWRYANGQTVKLGNNWYYPSGQSAKFGPRWRYPNGQTATEGSFWRYPNGRWALQGDRGYRPDGDLSNRVDLLRWACGNVGALRCESTLTPVVEQAELLQDAAIVKLAWQAMRF
;
A
#
# COMPACT_ATOMS: atom_id res chain seq x y z
N MET A 1 18.85 -86.04 7.92
CA MET A 1 17.93 -86.62 6.92
C MET A 1 17.44 -85.50 6.00
N LYS A 2 17.50 -85.74 4.68
CA LYS A 2 16.92 -84.98 3.53
C LYS A 2 17.47 -83.57 3.19
N PHE A 3 18.37 -83.54 2.20
CA PHE A 3 18.30 -82.65 1.01
C PHE A 3 17.37 -83.31 -0.06
N PRO A 4 17.09 -82.78 -1.28
CA PRO A 4 17.36 -81.48 -1.98
C PRO A 4 16.06 -80.92 -2.66
N LEU A 5 15.97 -79.85 -3.49
CA LEU A 5 16.40 -79.71 -4.91
C LEU A 5 15.97 -78.34 -5.51
N LEU A 6 16.86 -77.82 -6.36
CA LEU A 6 16.72 -77.11 -7.65
C LEU A 6 15.71 -75.97 -7.91
N GLY A 7 16.26 -74.92 -8.53
CA GLY A 7 15.58 -74.05 -9.50
C GLY A 7 16.54 -73.02 -10.13
N GLN A 8 17.14 -73.38 -11.27
CA GLN A 8 17.99 -72.50 -12.09
C GLN A 8 17.18 -71.55 -12.99
N MET A 9 17.80 -70.40 -13.30
CA MET A 9 17.78 -69.61 -14.55
C MET A 9 16.46 -69.30 -15.27
N THR A 10 16.18 -68.00 -15.48
CA THR A 10 15.99 -67.43 -16.83
C THR A 10 16.07 -65.90 -16.83
N ARG A 11 16.81 -65.37 -17.81
CA ARG A 11 16.84 -63.96 -18.25
C ARG A 11 15.58 -63.65 -19.07
N LEU A 12 15.18 -62.37 -19.07
CA LEU A 12 14.51 -61.55 -20.10
C LEU A 12 13.71 -60.49 -19.31
N GLY A 13 14.06 -59.20 -19.26
CA GLY A 13 14.33 -58.30 -20.38
C GLY A 13 13.07 -57.47 -20.61
N MET A 14 13.06 -56.20 -20.20
CA MET A 14 12.25 -55.13 -20.83
C MET A 14 12.46 -53.77 -20.11
N THR A 15 13.29 -52.95 -20.76
CA THR A 15 13.06 -51.52 -21.01
C THR A 15 12.36 -50.69 -19.93
N SER A 16 13.13 -50.11 -19.01
CA SER A 16 12.71 -48.91 -18.29
C SER A 16 12.79 -47.72 -19.23
N LEU A 17 11.65 -47.26 -19.73
CA LEU A 17 11.48 -45.92 -20.30
C LEU A 17 11.85 -44.90 -19.21
N GLY A 18 13.02 -44.27 -19.38
CA GLY A 18 13.40 -43.10 -18.59
C GLY A 18 12.46 -41.96 -18.92
N LEU A 19 11.44 -41.76 -18.09
CA LEU A 19 10.60 -40.56 -18.09
C LEU A 19 11.48 -39.38 -17.68
N SER A 20 11.97 -38.66 -18.68
CA SER A 20 12.52 -37.32 -18.56
C SER A 20 11.44 -36.39 -18.01
N LEU A 21 11.45 -36.16 -16.70
CA LEU A 21 10.73 -35.08 -16.03
C LEU A 21 11.39 -33.75 -16.44
N GLY A 22 10.88 -33.18 -17.53
CA GLY A 22 11.10 -31.77 -17.86
C GLY A 22 10.51 -30.92 -16.75
N LEU A 23 11.38 -30.35 -15.91
CA LEU A 23 11.06 -29.23 -15.03
C LEU A 23 10.70 -28.03 -15.93
N LEU A 24 9.44 -27.96 -16.34
CA LEU A 24 8.85 -26.72 -16.80
C LEU A 24 8.89 -25.76 -15.61
N GLY A 25 9.86 -24.85 -15.62
CA GLY A 25 9.92 -23.73 -14.72
C GLY A 25 8.71 -22.83 -14.99
N TRP A 26 7.63 -23.05 -14.24
CA TRP A 26 6.57 -22.07 -14.10
C TRP A 26 7.20 -20.88 -13.37
N THR A 27 7.78 -19.94 -14.13
CA THR A 27 8.16 -18.65 -13.58
C THR A 27 6.87 -18.00 -13.08
N MET A 28 6.65 -18.03 -11.77
CA MET A 28 5.55 -17.29 -11.18
C MET A 28 5.68 -15.83 -11.64
N PRO A 29 4.61 -15.21 -12.16
CA PRO A 29 4.67 -13.83 -12.60
C PRO A 29 5.21 -12.98 -11.43
N ASN A 30 6.29 -12.27 -11.69
CA ASN A 30 6.98 -11.45 -10.71
C ASN A 30 5.94 -10.53 -10.04
N ALA A 31 5.75 -10.64 -8.72
CA ALA A 31 4.71 -9.91 -7.99
C ALA A 31 4.81 -8.37 -8.19
N THR A 32 6.02 -7.89 -8.52
CA THR A 32 6.31 -6.53 -8.93
C THR A 32 5.67 -6.16 -10.28
N ALA A 33 5.76 -7.02 -11.30
CA ALA A 33 5.15 -6.80 -12.61
C ALA A 33 3.61 -6.77 -12.52
N GLN A 34 3.02 -7.65 -11.70
CA GLN A 34 1.56 -7.69 -11.51
C GLN A 34 1.05 -6.43 -10.78
N ARG A 35 1.79 -5.93 -9.78
CA ARG A 35 1.46 -4.69 -9.06
C ARG A 35 1.55 -3.45 -9.97
N ILE A 36 2.61 -3.35 -10.78
CA ILE A 36 2.76 -2.24 -11.75
C ILE A 36 1.59 -2.25 -12.75
N THR A 37 1.18 -3.43 -13.22
CA THR A 37 0.07 -3.58 -14.17
C THR A 37 -1.28 -3.16 -13.58
N GLN A 38 -1.58 -3.52 -12.32
CA GLN A 38 -2.80 -3.07 -11.65
C GLN A 38 -2.80 -1.56 -11.38
N GLN A 39 -1.71 -1.02 -10.87
CA GLN A 39 -1.62 0.42 -10.60
C GLN A 39 -1.68 1.27 -11.87
N CYS A 40 -1.06 0.80 -12.97
CA CYS A 40 -1.16 1.45 -14.27
C CYS A 40 -2.62 1.55 -14.77
N ARG A 41 -3.43 0.51 -14.55
CA ARG A 41 -4.87 0.55 -14.89
C ARG A 41 -5.62 1.62 -14.11
N TRP A 42 -5.33 1.79 -12.82
CA TRP A 42 -5.95 2.84 -12.03
C TRP A 42 -5.49 4.24 -12.45
N VAL A 43 -4.19 4.45 -12.69
CA VAL A 43 -3.67 5.76 -13.18
C VAL A 43 -4.31 6.14 -14.52
N ARG A 44 -4.51 5.17 -15.43
CA ARG A 44 -5.25 5.36 -16.68
C ARG A 44 -6.67 5.86 -16.47
N GLN A 45 -7.38 5.28 -15.51
CA GLN A 45 -8.76 5.67 -15.19
C GLN A 45 -8.81 7.09 -14.64
N VAL A 46 -7.91 7.44 -13.71
CA VAL A 46 -7.82 8.80 -13.17
C VAL A 46 -7.50 9.81 -14.27
N ARG A 47 -6.58 9.49 -15.18
CA ARG A 47 -6.28 10.36 -16.34
C ARG A 47 -7.53 10.67 -17.15
N ILE A 48 -8.33 9.67 -17.51
CA ILE A 48 -9.53 9.85 -18.34
C ILE A 48 -10.48 10.84 -17.65
N ILE A 49 -10.75 10.62 -16.37
CA ILE A 49 -11.62 11.48 -15.56
C ILE A 49 -11.08 12.91 -15.50
N VAL A 50 -9.77 13.10 -15.32
CA VAL A 50 -9.15 14.42 -15.21
C VAL A 50 -9.09 15.17 -16.55
N ILE A 51 -8.97 14.46 -17.68
CA ILE A 51 -9.03 15.05 -19.04
C ILE A 51 -10.45 15.52 -19.37
N GLU A 52 -11.47 14.71 -19.12
CA GLU A 52 -12.90 15.08 -19.29
C GLU A 52 -13.25 16.35 -18.49
N SER A 53 -12.50 16.56 -17.43
CA SER A 53 -12.52 17.65 -16.45
C SER A 53 -11.89 18.96 -16.94
N GLY A 54 -11.30 19.00 -18.14
CA GLY A 54 -10.73 20.21 -18.75
C GLY A 54 -9.23 20.43 -18.50
N SER A 55 -8.49 19.40 -18.03
CA SER A 55 -7.04 19.47 -17.80
C SER A 55 -6.20 19.15 -19.05
N THR A 56 -4.94 19.57 -19.08
CA THR A 56 -4.04 19.38 -20.25
C THR A 56 -3.61 17.92 -20.43
N ALA A 57 -4.18 17.26 -21.44
CA ALA A 57 -3.98 15.84 -21.76
C ALA A 57 -2.51 15.41 -21.95
N ARG A 58 -1.64 16.31 -22.45
CA ARG A 58 -0.25 15.97 -22.78
C ARG A 58 0.58 15.61 -21.54
N ARG A 59 0.51 16.42 -20.48
CA ARG A 59 1.26 16.18 -19.24
C ARG A 59 0.79 14.91 -18.51
N LEU A 60 -0.53 14.65 -18.50
CA LEU A 60 -1.09 13.45 -17.89
C LEU A 60 -0.71 12.17 -18.66
N ASN A 61 -0.60 12.24 -19.99
CA ASN A 61 -0.10 11.14 -20.81
C ASN A 61 1.36 10.79 -20.49
N ASP A 62 2.23 11.79 -20.33
CA ASP A 62 3.62 11.57 -19.95
C ASP A 62 3.72 10.91 -18.57
N LEU A 63 2.91 11.35 -17.60
CA LEU A 63 2.86 10.75 -16.26
C LEU A 63 2.44 9.27 -16.33
N GLU A 64 1.38 8.95 -17.07
CA GLU A 64 0.97 7.56 -17.25
C GLU A 64 2.08 6.74 -17.89
N TYR A 65 2.69 7.26 -18.96
CA TYR A 65 3.74 6.57 -19.68
C TYR A 65 4.93 6.25 -18.78
N ASP A 66 5.40 7.23 -18.00
CA ASP A 66 6.49 7.06 -17.03
C ASP A 66 6.13 6.03 -15.96
N TYR A 67 4.94 6.16 -15.35
CA TYR A 67 4.48 5.29 -14.27
C TYR A 67 4.28 3.84 -14.75
N CYS A 68 3.61 3.64 -15.88
CA CYS A 68 3.32 2.33 -16.45
C CYS A 68 4.57 1.60 -16.97
N ARG A 69 5.63 2.31 -17.36
CA ARG A 69 6.92 1.71 -17.73
C ARG A 69 7.89 1.54 -16.56
N GLY A 70 7.48 1.88 -15.34
CA GLY A 70 8.35 1.83 -14.17
C GLY A 70 9.52 2.82 -14.22
N ARG A 71 9.45 3.82 -15.10
CA ARG A 71 10.43 4.91 -15.10
C ARG A 71 10.12 5.80 -13.89
N ARG A 72 10.95 5.70 -12.86
CA ARG A 72 10.95 6.70 -11.80
C ARG A 72 11.44 8.01 -12.42
N ARG A 73 10.52 8.89 -12.81
CA ARG A 73 10.87 10.32 -12.83
C ARG A 73 11.44 10.60 -11.45
N ARG A 74 12.64 11.19 -11.39
CA ARG A 74 13.14 11.86 -10.19
C ARG A 74 12.04 12.87 -9.88
N GLN A 75 11.09 12.52 -9.03
CA GLN A 75 10.12 13.47 -8.52
C GLN A 75 11.00 14.43 -7.74
N SER A 76 11.33 15.56 -8.39
CA SER A 76 11.62 16.80 -7.68
C SER A 76 10.58 16.87 -6.57
N GLN A 77 11.07 16.97 -5.33
CA GLN A 77 10.34 16.76 -4.07
C GLN A 77 8.84 16.96 -4.24
N PRO A 78 7.98 15.99 -3.85
CA PRO A 78 6.54 16.10 -4.05
C PRO A 78 6.09 17.45 -3.51
N ASP A 79 5.75 18.36 -4.43
CA ASP A 79 5.17 19.64 -4.06
C ASP A 79 3.94 19.28 -3.24
N THR A 80 3.96 19.68 -1.96
CA THR A 80 3.00 19.25 -0.95
C THR A 80 1.71 20.04 -1.12
N SER A 81 1.10 19.94 -2.30
CA SER A 81 -0.27 20.40 -2.50
C SER A 81 -1.11 19.79 -1.40
N SER A 82 -2.02 20.59 -0.85
CA SER A 82 -2.94 20.12 0.20
C SER A 82 -3.59 18.79 -0.22
N ASN A 83 -3.96 18.63 -1.49
CA ASN A 83 -4.54 17.39 -2.00
C ASN A 83 -3.58 16.19 -1.97
N CYS A 84 -2.32 16.37 -2.39
CA CYS A 84 -1.29 15.33 -2.31
C CYS A 84 -1.10 14.85 -0.86
N PHE A 85 -0.99 15.78 0.08
CA PHE A 85 -0.88 15.49 1.50
C PHE A 85 -2.06 14.65 2.02
N HIS A 86 -3.29 15.08 1.72
CA HIS A 86 -4.48 14.36 2.18
C HIS A 86 -4.55 12.94 1.62
N LEU A 87 -4.22 12.76 0.34
CA LEU A 87 -4.20 11.43 -0.28
C LEU A 87 -3.06 10.54 0.24
N MET A 88 -1.90 11.11 0.58
CA MET A 88 -0.84 10.38 1.31
C MET A 88 -1.33 9.88 2.67
N MET A 89 -2.04 10.73 3.41
CA MET A 89 -2.61 10.35 4.70
C MET A 89 -3.64 9.23 4.54
N MET A 90 -4.61 9.40 3.65
CA MET A 90 -5.64 8.39 3.36
C MET A 90 -5.04 7.06 2.94
N GLN A 91 -4.02 7.08 2.07
CA GLN A 91 -3.35 5.86 1.64
C GLN A 91 -2.65 5.17 2.81
N THR A 92 -2.00 5.93 3.69
CA THR A 92 -1.33 5.39 4.89
C THR A 92 -2.33 4.71 5.81
N LEU A 93 -3.44 5.38 6.12
CA LEU A 93 -4.51 4.83 6.96
C LEU A 93 -5.17 3.59 6.34
N ALA A 94 -5.40 3.60 5.03
CA ALA A 94 -5.94 2.44 4.32
C ALA A 94 -4.98 1.23 4.32
N GLN A 95 -3.67 1.48 4.21
CA GLN A 95 -2.66 0.45 4.34
C GLN A 95 -2.57 -0.12 5.76
N THR A 96 -2.77 0.71 6.79
CA THR A 96 -2.78 0.25 8.19
C THR A 96 -3.88 -0.77 8.44
N THR A 97 -5.08 -0.58 7.87
CA THR A 97 -6.18 -1.55 8.02
C THR A 97 -6.13 -2.69 7.02
N GLY A 98 -5.31 -2.60 5.97
CA GLY A 98 -5.32 -3.55 4.85
C GLY A 98 -6.53 -3.37 3.93
N SER A 99 -7.09 -2.17 3.85
CA SER A 99 -8.26 -1.88 3.01
C SER A 99 -7.97 -2.03 1.52
N THR A 100 -8.97 -2.52 0.79
CA THR A 100 -8.99 -2.56 -0.68
C THR A 100 -8.97 -1.18 -1.32
N ASP A 101 -9.33 -0.13 -0.58
CA ASP A 101 -9.31 1.27 -1.02
C ASP A 101 -7.93 1.77 -1.42
N THR A 102 -6.88 1.13 -0.90
CA THR A 102 -5.47 1.56 -1.06
C THR A 102 -5.08 1.81 -2.50
N GLN A 103 -5.54 1.00 -3.46
CA GLN A 103 -5.13 1.11 -4.85
C GLN A 103 -5.71 2.35 -5.55
N ALA A 104 -7.01 2.60 -5.35
CA ALA A 104 -7.67 3.76 -5.93
C ALA A 104 -7.11 5.06 -5.33
N ILE A 105 -6.91 5.12 -4.02
CA ILE A 105 -6.27 6.28 -3.36
C ILE A 105 -4.85 6.51 -3.91
N ALA A 106 -4.07 5.43 -4.09
CA ALA A 106 -2.71 5.55 -4.60
C ALA A 106 -2.67 6.14 -6.02
N ALA A 107 -3.63 5.81 -6.88
CA ALA A 107 -3.73 6.38 -8.22
C ALA A 107 -4.09 7.86 -8.20
N GLU A 108 -5.10 8.25 -7.40
CA GLU A 108 -5.45 9.67 -7.20
C GLU A 108 -4.25 10.45 -6.66
N ARG A 109 -3.51 9.87 -5.69
CA ARG A 109 -2.32 10.49 -5.10
C ARG A 109 -1.26 10.77 -6.16
N VAL A 110 -0.97 9.79 -7.03
CA VAL A 110 0.05 9.95 -8.08
C VAL A 110 -0.25 11.15 -8.96
N VAL A 111 -1.51 11.35 -9.34
CA VAL A 111 -1.93 12.50 -10.15
C VAL A 111 -1.89 13.79 -9.34
N ALA A 112 -2.47 13.81 -8.13
CA ALA A 112 -2.53 15.01 -7.29
C ALA A 112 -1.16 15.53 -6.83
N CYS A 113 -0.19 14.63 -6.64
CA CYS A 113 1.18 14.99 -6.28
C CYS A 113 2.02 15.41 -7.49
N ALA A 114 1.75 14.85 -8.68
CA ALA A 114 2.46 15.25 -9.91
C ALA A 114 1.96 16.58 -10.47
N PHE A 115 0.71 16.95 -10.15
CA PHE A 115 0.04 18.11 -10.71
C PHE A 115 -0.64 18.97 -9.62
N PRO A 116 0.14 19.62 -8.75
CA PRO A 116 -0.37 20.37 -7.59
C PRO A 116 -1.33 21.51 -7.98
N ASP A 117 -1.11 22.14 -9.14
CA ASP A 117 -1.92 23.26 -9.65
C ASP A 117 -3.19 22.81 -10.38
N THR A 118 -3.31 21.52 -10.67
CA THR A 118 -4.47 21.02 -11.40
C THR A 118 -5.62 20.88 -10.43
N LYS A 119 -6.59 21.81 -10.54
CA LYS A 119 -7.85 21.69 -9.82
C LYS A 119 -8.60 20.50 -10.45
N PRO A 120 -8.83 19.39 -9.73
CA PRO A 120 -9.68 18.33 -10.26
C PRO A 120 -11.06 18.93 -10.53
N ALA A 121 -11.75 18.47 -11.60
CA ALA A 121 -13.11 18.91 -11.84
C ALA A 121 -13.97 18.71 -10.59
N PHE A 122 -14.91 19.62 -10.42
CA PHE A 122 -15.93 19.48 -9.40
C PHE A 122 -17.16 18.80 -10.01
N PRO A 123 -17.68 17.72 -9.39
CA PRO A 123 -17.16 17.05 -8.19
C PRO A 123 -15.95 16.14 -8.49
N TRP A 124 -14.95 16.13 -7.60
CA TRP A 124 -13.82 15.20 -7.71
C TRP A 124 -14.28 13.81 -7.29
N ARG A 125 -14.27 12.86 -8.24
CA ARG A 125 -14.76 11.49 -8.05
C ARG A 125 -13.70 10.45 -8.41
N TYR A 126 -13.74 9.33 -7.70
CA TYR A 126 -13.05 8.12 -8.06
C TYR A 126 -13.69 7.50 -9.31
N ALA A 127 -12.97 6.58 -9.96
CA ALA A 127 -13.47 5.84 -11.12
C ALA A 127 -14.73 5.00 -10.86
N ASN A 128 -15.01 4.64 -9.61
CA ASN A 128 -16.25 3.96 -9.22
C ASN A 128 -17.42 4.93 -8.98
N GLY A 129 -17.26 6.22 -9.29
CA GLY A 129 -18.27 7.27 -9.12
C GLY A 129 -18.36 7.85 -7.70
N GLN A 130 -17.70 7.25 -6.71
CA GLN A 130 -17.69 7.79 -5.34
C GLN A 130 -16.94 9.11 -5.27
N THR A 131 -17.40 9.98 -4.37
CA THR A 131 -16.76 11.29 -4.15
C THR A 131 -15.38 11.09 -3.51
N VAL A 132 -14.36 11.78 -3.99
CA VAL A 132 -13.04 11.86 -3.33
C VAL A 132 -13.07 12.95 -2.26
N LYS A 133 -13.58 14.12 -2.66
CA LYS A 133 -13.56 15.34 -1.86
C LYS A 133 -14.82 16.16 -2.08
N LEU A 134 -15.42 16.66 -0.99
CA LEU A 134 -16.51 17.63 -1.01
C LEU A 134 -16.23 18.73 0.02
N GLY A 135 -15.97 19.95 -0.45
CA GLY A 135 -15.46 21.01 0.41
C GLY A 135 -14.14 20.61 1.08
N ASN A 136 -14.11 20.62 2.41
CA ASN A 136 -12.94 20.22 3.21
C ASN A 136 -12.98 18.75 3.68
N ASN A 137 -14.02 18.00 3.28
CA ASN A 137 -14.21 16.61 3.67
C ASN A 137 -13.64 15.68 2.61
N TRP A 138 -13.02 14.60 3.08
CA TRP A 138 -12.42 13.57 2.24
C TRP A 138 -13.08 12.22 2.50
N TYR A 139 -13.16 11.41 1.45
CA TYR A 139 -13.88 10.14 1.46
C TYR A 139 -13.06 9.05 0.81
N TYR A 140 -13.16 7.85 1.35
CA TYR A 140 -12.61 6.65 0.76
C TYR A 140 -13.42 6.20 -0.47
N PRO A 141 -12.83 5.42 -1.39
CA PRO A 141 -13.54 4.79 -2.50
C PRO A 141 -14.73 3.92 -2.07
N SER A 142 -14.72 3.42 -0.84
CA SER A 142 -15.84 2.72 -0.19
C SER A 142 -17.01 3.63 0.22
N GLY A 143 -16.87 4.96 0.10
CA GLY A 143 -17.84 5.96 0.55
C GLY A 143 -17.67 6.40 2.01
N GLN A 144 -16.84 5.70 2.79
CA GLN A 144 -16.56 6.05 4.18
C GLN A 144 -15.84 7.39 4.30
N SER A 145 -16.21 8.22 5.28
CA SER A 145 -15.50 9.48 5.53
C SER A 145 -14.08 9.22 6.03
N ALA A 146 -13.09 9.80 5.36
CA ALA A 146 -11.68 9.74 5.71
C ALA A 146 -11.24 10.93 6.58
N LYS A 147 -11.75 12.14 6.27
CA LYS A 147 -11.48 13.37 7.03
C LYS A 147 -12.73 14.21 7.18
N PHE A 148 -12.95 14.70 8.40
CA PHE A 148 -13.99 15.67 8.73
C PHE A 148 -13.46 16.62 9.80
N GLY A 149 -13.34 17.91 9.45
CA GLY A 149 -12.66 18.88 10.32
C GLY A 149 -11.20 18.47 10.60
N PRO A 150 -10.73 18.49 11.87
CA PRO A 150 -9.38 18.05 12.23
C PRO A 150 -9.24 16.53 12.39
N ARG A 151 -10.34 15.77 12.29
CA ARG A 151 -10.34 14.33 12.56
C ARG A 151 -10.04 13.53 11.30
N TRP A 152 -9.20 12.51 11.47
CA TRP A 152 -8.95 11.48 10.47
C TRP A 152 -9.51 10.14 10.93
N ARG A 153 -10.00 9.36 9.98
CA ARG A 153 -10.59 8.03 10.23
C ARG A 153 -9.95 6.98 9.34
N TYR A 154 -9.83 5.77 9.86
CA TYR A 154 -9.52 4.59 9.07
C TYR A 154 -10.71 4.21 8.16
N PRO A 155 -10.49 3.41 7.09
CA PRO A 155 -11.58 2.92 6.25
C PRO A 155 -12.62 2.06 6.98
N ASN A 156 -12.26 1.46 8.12
CA ASN A 156 -13.21 0.71 8.96
C ASN A 156 -14.08 1.64 9.84
N GLY A 157 -14.00 2.96 9.68
CA GLY A 157 -14.80 3.96 10.38
C GLY A 157 -14.24 4.43 11.72
N GLN A 158 -13.25 3.74 12.27
CA GLN A 158 -12.60 4.11 13.54
C GLN A 158 -11.79 5.40 13.39
N THR A 159 -11.79 6.24 14.43
CA THR A 159 -10.96 7.45 14.46
C THR A 159 -9.50 7.08 14.55
N ALA A 160 -8.69 7.57 13.60
CA ALA A 160 -7.25 7.40 13.57
C ALA A 160 -6.54 8.49 14.39
N THR A 161 -6.94 9.73 14.22
CA THR A 161 -6.39 10.86 14.98
C THR A 161 -7.38 12.01 15.12
N GLU A 162 -7.27 12.71 16.25
CA GLU A 162 -7.91 13.98 16.54
C GLU A 162 -6.89 14.85 17.30
N GLY A 163 -6.42 15.93 16.66
CA GLY A 163 -5.34 16.75 17.22
C GLY A 163 -4.01 15.98 17.23
N SER A 164 -3.35 15.93 18.38
CA SER A 164 -2.06 15.24 18.58
C SER A 164 -2.20 13.80 19.13
N PHE A 165 -3.43 13.27 19.20
CA PHE A 165 -3.67 11.94 19.72
C PHE A 165 -3.94 10.95 18.59
N TRP A 166 -3.22 9.83 18.61
CA TRP A 166 -3.37 8.76 17.63
C TRP A 166 -3.93 7.49 18.26
N ARG A 167 -4.75 6.78 17.49
CA ARG A 167 -5.31 5.48 17.84
C ARG A 167 -5.01 4.45 16.79
N TYR A 168 -4.88 3.21 17.22
CA TYR A 168 -4.84 2.04 16.34
C TYR A 168 -6.22 1.74 15.74
N PRO A 169 -6.30 0.91 14.68
CA PRO A 169 -7.57 0.48 14.09
C PRO A 169 -8.55 -0.20 15.03
N ASN A 170 -8.09 -0.73 16.18
CA ASN A 170 -8.94 -1.30 17.24
C ASN A 170 -9.41 -0.26 18.28
N GLY A 171 -9.08 1.02 18.10
CA GLY A 171 -9.48 2.12 18.98
C GLY A 171 -8.57 2.36 20.18
N ARG A 172 -7.56 1.52 20.42
CA ARG A 172 -6.56 1.74 21.48
C ARG A 172 -5.63 2.90 21.15
N TRP A 173 -5.10 3.55 22.17
CA TRP A 173 -4.10 4.61 21.98
C TRP A 173 -2.85 4.08 21.31
N ALA A 174 -2.25 4.92 20.46
CA ALA A 174 -1.00 4.64 19.77
C ALA A 174 0.05 5.71 20.10
N LEU A 175 -0.30 6.99 19.96
CA LEU A 175 0.58 8.12 20.31
C LEU A 175 -0.19 9.19 21.08
N GLN A 176 0.49 9.83 22.04
CA GLN A 176 0.02 10.99 22.80
C GLN A 176 1.22 11.88 23.12
N GLY A 177 1.50 12.86 22.26
CA GLY A 177 2.78 13.60 22.32
C GLY A 177 3.95 12.63 22.15
N ASP A 178 4.92 12.68 23.07
CA ASP A 178 6.08 11.77 23.06
C ASP A 178 5.79 10.36 23.59
N ARG A 179 4.60 10.13 24.17
CA ARG A 179 4.20 8.81 24.65
C ARG A 179 3.81 7.93 23.48
N GLY A 180 4.36 6.73 23.45
CA GLY A 180 4.02 5.69 22.48
C GLY A 180 3.42 4.50 23.19
N TYR A 181 2.38 3.91 22.61
CA TYR A 181 1.73 2.72 23.13
C TYR A 181 1.86 1.62 22.10
N ARG A 182 2.30 0.43 22.50
CA ARG A 182 2.17 -0.74 21.64
C ARG A 182 0.68 -1.11 21.51
N PRO A 183 0.27 -1.81 20.45
CA PRO A 183 -1.17 -2.01 20.27
C PRO A 183 -1.79 -3.08 21.21
N ASP A 184 -0.96 -3.84 21.93
CA ASP A 184 -1.33 -4.64 23.11
C ASP A 184 -1.63 -3.78 24.37
N GLY A 185 -1.22 -2.51 24.38
CA GLY A 185 -1.48 -1.54 25.44
C GLY A 185 -0.23 -1.14 26.23
N ASP A 186 0.92 -1.77 25.99
CA ASP A 186 2.15 -1.47 26.73
C ASP A 186 2.63 -0.05 26.47
N LEU A 187 2.89 0.68 27.56
CA LEU A 187 3.43 2.03 27.51
C LEU A 187 4.92 2.01 27.15
N SER A 188 5.30 2.92 26.27
CA SER A 188 6.68 3.23 25.87
C SER A 188 6.78 4.73 25.53
N ASN A 189 7.87 5.12 24.86
CA ASN A 189 7.95 6.41 24.17
C ASN A 189 7.92 6.20 22.65
N ARG A 190 7.74 7.29 21.91
CA ARG A 190 7.66 7.29 20.44
C ARG A 190 8.86 6.62 19.76
N VAL A 191 10.08 6.86 20.26
CA VAL A 191 11.32 6.31 19.70
C VAL A 191 11.41 4.81 19.93
N ASP A 192 11.11 4.35 21.14
CA ASP A 192 11.14 2.93 21.49
C ASP A 192 10.03 2.15 20.79
N LEU A 193 8.85 2.76 20.61
CA LEU A 193 7.77 2.19 19.80
C LEU A 193 8.23 1.98 18.35
N LEU A 194 8.88 2.99 17.75
CA LEU A 194 9.39 2.89 16.39
C LEU A 194 10.50 1.83 16.27
N ARG A 195 11.45 1.81 17.21
CA ARG A 195 12.53 0.82 17.25
C ARG A 195 11.96 -0.60 17.35
N TRP A 196 11.02 -0.81 18.27
CA TRP A 196 10.31 -2.08 18.41
C TRP A 196 9.58 -2.46 17.11
N ALA A 197 8.81 -1.55 16.53
CA ALA A 197 8.04 -1.82 15.32
C ALA A 197 8.96 -2.23 14.16
N CYS A 198 10.03 -1.47 13.92
CA CYS A 198 11.01 -1.77 12.86
C CYS A 198 11.79 -3.07 13.10
N GLY A 199 12.06 -3.41 14.36
CA GLY A 199 12.65 -4.70 14.73
C GLY A 199 11.75 -5.89 14.36
N ASN A 200 10.44 -5.75 14.52
CA ASN A 200 9.47 -6.81 14.21
C ASN A 200 9.08 -6.86 12.72
N VAL A 201 8.91 -5.71 12.05
CA VAL A 201 8.53 -5.70 10.62
C VAL A 201 9.71 -5.92 9.66
N GLY A 202 10.94 -5.78 10.15
CA GLY A 202 12.18 -5.85 9.37
C GLY A 202 12.60 -4.52 8.72
N ALA A 203 13.92 -4.36 8.53
CA ALA A 203 14.55 -3.12 8.08
C ALA A 203 14.02 -2.61 6.73
N LEU A 204 13.90 -3.50 5.72
CA LEU A 204 13.41 -3.11 4.39
C LEU A 204 11.99 -2.53 4.42
N ARG A 205 11.09 -3.11 5.24
CA ARG A 205 9.71 -2.63 5.34
C ARG A 205 9.62 -1.33 6.13
N CYS A 206 10.41 -1.22 7.20
CA CYS A 206 10.57 0.00 7.98
C CYS A 206 11.04 1.16 7.08
N GLU A 207 12.16 0.98 6.36
CA GLU A 207 12.73 1.99 5.45
C GLU A 207 11.71 2.39 4.38
N SER A 208 11.13 1.43 3.66
CA SER A 208 10.15 1.72 2.60
C SER A 208 8.90 2.48 3.09
N THR A 209 8.59 2.42 4.39
CA THR A 209 7.47 3.13 5.00
C THR A 209 7.86 4.53 5.49
N LEU A 210 9.08 4.70 6.01
CA LEU A 210 9.55 5.97 6.58
C LEU A 210 10.15 6.91 5.53
N THR A 211 10.89 6.41 4.53
CA THR A 211 11.54 7.24 3.50
C THR A 211 10.59 8.25 2.85
N PRO A 212 9.34 7.90 2.49
CA PRO A 212 8.43 8.86 1.86
C PRO A 212 7.92 9.98 2.79
N VAL A 213 8.09 9.85 4.11
CA VAL A 213 7.47 10.74 5.11
C VAL A 213 8.45 11.49 6.01
N VAL A 214 9.75 11.15 5.99
CA VAL A 214 10.77 11.80 6.84
C VAL A 214 10.83 13.32 6.65
N GLU A 215 10.66 13.80 5.41
CA GLU A 215 10.65 15.23 5.09
C GLU A 215 9.25 15.85 5.08
N GLN A 216 8.22 15.11 5.51
CA GLN A 216 6.83 15.55 5.49
C GLN A 216 6.37 16.07 6.86
N ALA A 217 5.15 16.63 6.90
CA ALA A 217 4.55 17.10 8.14
C ALA A 217 4.47 15.99 9.21
N GLU A 218 4.62 16.36 10.48
CA GLU A 218 4.64 15.45 11.63
C GLU A 218 3.45 14.48 11.64
N LEU A 219 2.27 14.94 11.23
CA LEU A 219 1.07 14.11 11.14
C LEU A 219 1.28 12.87 10.26
N LEU A 220 1.99 12.97 9.12
CA LEU A 220 2.28 11.82 8.26
C LEU A 220 3.33 10.89 8.87
N GLN A 221 4.29 11.44 9.59
CA GLN A 221 5.29 10.65 10.31
C GLN A 221 4.61 9.82 11.40
N ASP A 222 3.71 10.41 12.18
CA ASP A 222 2.91 9.69 13.17
C ASP A 222 2.08 8.58 12.53
N ALA A 223 1.38 8.88 11.43
CA ALA A 223 0.61 7.87 10.70
C ALA A 223 1.48 6.67 10.29
N ALA A 224 2.71 6.92 9.85
CA ALA A 224 3.67 5.90 9.48
C ALA A 224 4.16 5.08 10.69
N ILE A 225 4.44 5.73 11.82
CA ILE A 225 4.81 5.05 13.07
C ILE A 225 3.67 4.13 13.53
N VAL A 226 2.44 4.66 13.57
CA VAL A 226 1.24 3.90 13.96
C VAL A 226 1.02 2.71 13.02
N LYS A 227 1.20 2.91 11.71
CA LYS A 227 1.12 1.84 10.72
C LYS A 227 2.15 0.75 10.99
N LEU A 228 3.42 1.11 11.21
CA LEU A 228 4.49 0.15 11.48
C LEU A 228 4.22 -0.63 12.77
N ALA A 229 3.84 0.06 13.85
CA ALA A 229 3.53 -0.57 15.13
C ALA A 229 2.33 -1.51 15.04
N TRP A 230 1.29 -1.14 14.28
CA TRP A 230 0.15 -2.01 14.02
C TRP A 230 0.53 -3.25 13.20
N GLN A 231 1.40 -3.10 12.21
CA GLN A 231 1.90 -4.21 11.41
C GLN A 231 2.79 -5.15 12.20
N ALA A 232 3.58 -4.63 13.15
CA ALA A 232 4.48 -5.40 14.00
C ALA A 232 3.76 -6.45 14.85
N MET A 233 2.53 -6.19 15.32
CA MET A 233 1.74 -7.19 16.06
C MET A 233 1.29 -8.41 15.25
N ARG A 234 1.36 -8.34 13.92
CA ARG A 234 0.91 -9.44 13.05
C ARG A 234 2.02 -10.45 12.75
N PHE A 235 3.21 -10.28 13.34
CA PHE A 235 4.39 -11.11 13.17
C PHE A 235 4.84 -11.69 14.50
#